data_AF-A0A315GW49-F1
#
_entry.id   AF-A0A315GW49-F1
#
_cell.length_a   1.000
_cell.length_b   1.000
_cell.length_c   1.000
_cell.angle_alpha   90.00
_cell.angle_beta   90.00
_cell.angle_gamma   90.00
#
_symmetry.space_group_name_H-M   'P 1'
#
loop_
_entity.id
_entity.type
_entity.pdbx_description
1 polymer ?
#
loop_
_entity_poly.entity_id
_entity_poly.type
_entity_poly.pdbx_seq_one_letter_code
_entity_poly.pdbx_strand_id
1 'polypeptide(L)'
;MDILLMDTIQQEVLALFREEIPGYLDSNWKEIPLELDSDLFEAPGDDLHEALDKFEKKFNVDLSQVKWSCYFPWENTPLLTRWFKLKREDVERTRKPLTIRMFSESAKAGKWLYD
;
A
#
# COMPACT_ATOMS: atom_id res chain seq x y z
N MET A 1 9.08 21.78 -2.89
CA MET A 1 9.93 20.81 -2.16
C MET A 1 10.56 19.90 -3.20
N ASP A 2 11.83 19.61 -3.02
CA ASP A 2 12.80 19.25 -4.05
C ASP A 2 12.44 18.05 -4.94
N ILE A 3 12.13 18.35 -6.20
CA ILE A 3 12.07 17.38 -7.31
C ILE A 3 13.49 16.82 -7.63
N LEU A 4 14.54 17.42 -7.06
CA LEU A 4 15.94 17.20 -7.44
C LEU A 4 16.69 16.11 -6.64
N LEU A 5 16.06 15.43 -5.66
CA LEU A 5 16.67 14.32 -4.92
C LEU A 5 15.69 13.15 -4.65
N MET A 6 14.74 12.90 -5.55
CA MET A 6 14.02 11.63 -5.55
C MET A 6 14.97 10.57 -6.14
N ASP A 7 15.36 9.58 -5.34
CA ASP A 7 16.22 8.52 -5.86
C ASP A 7 15.48 7.67 -6.91
N THR A 8 16.25 7.03 -7.80
CA THR A 8 15.73 6.28 -8.94
C THR A 8 14.80 5.14 -8.52
N ILE A 9 15.11 4.43 -7.43
CA ILE A 9 14.27 3.31 -6.95
C ILE A 9 12.91 3.84 -6.50
N GLN A 10 12.89 4.94 -5.76
CA GLN A 10 11.65 5.58 -5.31
C GLN A 10 10.80 6.10 -6.47
N GLN A 11 11.42 6.64 -7.53
CA GLN A 11 10.71 7.00 -8.76
C GLN A 11 10.10 5.78 -9.44
N GLU A 12 10.85 4.69 -9.54
CA GLU A 12 10.39 3.45 -10.16
C GLU A 12 9.27 2.76 -9.39
N VAL A 13 9.35 2.76 -8.06
CA VAL A 13 8.28 2.23 -7.20
C VAL A 13 7.04 3.10 -7.36
N LEU A 14 7.16 4.43 -7.26
CA LEU A 14 6.01 5.32 -7.45
C LEU A 14 5.36 5.17 -8.83
N ALA A 15 6.18 5.03 -9.88
CA ALA A 15 5.69 4.80 -11.24
C ALA A 15 4.92 3.47 -11.36
N LEU A 16 5.46 2.39 -10.79
CA LEU A 16 4.80 1.07 -10.79
C LEU A 16 3.43 1.14 -10.12
N PHE A 17 3.33 1.73 -8.93
CA PHE A 17 2.05 1.83 -8.22
C PHE A 17 1.03 2.71 -8.97
N ARG A 18 1.48 3.77 -9.65
CA ARG A 18 0.59 4.63 -10.47
C ARG A 18 0.15 3.98 -11.79
N GLU A 19 0.89 2.99 -12.27
CA GLU A 19 0.50 2.23 -13.47
C GLU A 19 -0.65 1.28 -13.17
N GLU A 20 -0.64 0.67 -11.99
CA GLU A 20 -1.64 -0.33 -11.59
C GLU A 20 -2.83 0.27 -10.85
N ILE A 21 -2.60 1.25 -9.98
CA ILE A 21 -3.64 1.79 -9.11
C ILE A 21 -4.06 3.16 -9.65
N PRO A 22 -5.33 3.32 -10.10
CA PRO A 22 -5.84 4.61 -10.53
C PRO A 22 -5.79 5.60 -9.36
N GLY A 23 -5.45 6.86 -9.65
CA GLY A 23 -5.43 7.91 -8.64
C GLY A 23 -6.82 8.19 -8.05
N TYR A 24 -6.86 8.89 -6.92
CA TYR A 24 -8.12 9.29 -6.28
C TYR A 24 -8.79 10.40 -7.09
N LEU A 25 -10.12 10.42 -7.12
CA LEU A 25 -10.86 11.57 -7.66
C LEU A 25 -11.10 12.59 -6.54
N ASP A 26 -10.75 13.84 -6.81
CA ASP A 26 -11.11 14.95 -5.94
C ASP A 26 -12.60 15.30 -6.05
N SER A 27 -13.06 16.28 -5.26
CA SER A 27 -14.45 16.78 -5.32
C SER A 27 -14.89 17.30 -6.69
N ASN A 28 -13.94 17.51 -7.60
CA ASN A 28 -14.12 18.06 -8.92
C ASN A 28 -13.91 16.99 -10.01
N TRP A 29 -13.89 15.70 -9.65
CA TRP A 29 -13.68 14.57 -10.55
C TRP A 29 -12.32 14.61 -11.27
N LYS A 30 -11.34 15.30 -10.68
CA LYS A 30 -9.98 15.31 -11.18
C LYS A 30 -9.17 14.24 -10.46
N GLU A 31 -8.42 13.47 -11.24
CA GLU A 31 -7.50 12.49 -10.70
C GLU A 31 -6.33 13.17 -9.97
N ILE A 32 -6.16 12.78 -8.71
CA ILE A 32 -5.01 13.05 -7.87
C ILE A 32 -4.14 11.79 -7.92
N PRO A 33 -2.95 11.86 -8.55
CA PRO A 33 -2.07 10.71 -8.64
C PRO A 33 -1.54 10.33 -7.25
N LEU A 34 -1.22 9.06 -7.06
CA LEU A 34 -0.60 8.58 -5.82
C LEU A 34 0.72 9.30 -5.54
N GLU A 35 1.02 9.57 -4.28
CA GLU A 35 2.27 10.12 -3.79
C GLU A 35 2.93 9.13 -2.82
N LEU A 36 4.16 9.41 -2.39
CA LEU A 36 4.89 8.51 -1.49
C LEU A 36 4.15 8.23 -0.19
N ASP A 37 3.47 9.25 0.34
CA ASP A 37 2.74 9.16 1.60
C ASP A 37 1.26 8.82 1.40
N SER A 38 0.82 8.54 0.15
CA SER A 38 -0.52 8.04 -0.10
C SER A 38 -0.70 6.69 0.58
N ASP A 39 -1.78 6.59 1.35
CA ASP A 39 -2.20 5.37 2.03
C ASP A 39 -2.99 4.49 1.07
N LEU A 40 -2.48 3.29 0.78
CA LEU A 40 -3.06 2.35 -0.19
C LEU A 40 -4.26 1.57 0.34
N PHE A 41 -4.72 1.86 1.56
CA PHE A 41 -5.82 1.14 2.19
C PHE A 41 -7.12 1.16 1.37
N GLU A 42 -7.41 2.25 0.67
CA GLU A 42 -8.62 2.40 -0.15
C GLU A 42 -8.41 2.02 -1.63
N ALA A 43 -7.22 1.55 -2.01
CA ALA A 43 -6.98 1.09 -3.37
C ALA A 43 -7.91 -0.09 -3.71
N PRO A 44 -8.41 -0.18 -4.95
CA PRO A 44 -9.12 -1.37 -5.41
C PRO A 44 -8.27 -2.62 -5.16
N GLY A 45 -8.90 -3.67 -4.63
CA GLY A 45 -8.16 -4.84 -4.13
C GLY A 45 -7.41 -5.58 -5.23
N ASP A 46 -8.01 -5.72 -6.42
CA ASP A 46 -7.39 -6.30 -7.61
C ASP A 46 -6.21 -5.48 -8.12
N ASP A 47 -6.36 -4.17 -8.24
CA ASP A 47 -5.29 -3.25 -8.63
C ASP A 47 -4.12 -3.29 -7.64
N LEU A 48 -4.42 -3.27 -6.33
CA LEU A 48 -3.40 -3.38 -5.29
C LEU A 48 -2.69 -4.74 -5.36
N HIS A 49 -3.43 -5.84 -5.54
CA HIS A 49 -2.82 -7.16 -5.67
C HIS A 49 -1.85 -7.23 -6.86
N GLU A 50 -2.23 -6.71 -8.03
CA GLU A 50 -1.35 -6.67 -9.20
C GLU A 50 -0.10 -5.79 -8.95
N ALA A 51 -0.26 -4.65 -8.29
CA ALA A 51 0.86 -3.77 -7.91
C ALA A 51 1.84 -4.48 -6.97
N LEU A 52 1.35 -5.20 -5.96
CA LEU A 52 2.19 -5.96 -5.03
C LEU A 52 2.94 -7.07 -5.75
N ASP A 53 2.26 -7.83 -6.60
CA ASP A 53 2.85 -8.92 -7.39
C ASP A 53 3.98 -8.42 -8.30
N LYS A 54 3.76 -7.30 -8.99
CA LYS A 54 4.77 -6.64 -9.84
C LYS A 54 5.93 -6.10 -9.00
N PHE A 55 5.65 -5.53 -7.84
CA PHE A 55 6.66 -5.02 -6.92
C PHE A 55 7.59 -6.13 -6.42
N GLU A 56 7.06 -7.25 -5.93
CA GLU A 56 7.86 -8.39 -5.46
C GLU A 56 8.79 -8.90 -6.57
N LYS A 57 8.25 -9.12 -7.77
CA LYS A 57 8.99 -9.61 -8.94
C LYS A 57 10.09 -8.63 -9.37
N LYS A 58 9.80 -7.33 -9.38
CA LYS A 58 10.73 -6.30 -9.87
C LYS A 58 11.86 -6.00 -8.89
N PHE A 59 11.56 -5.91 -7.60
CA PHE A 59 12.52 -5.50 -6.57
C PHE A 59 13.06 -6.64 -5.71
N ASN A 60 12.58 -7.87 -5.94
CA ASN A 60 12.98 -9.06 -5.19
C ASN A 60 12.84 -8.89 -3.68
N VAL A 61 11.72 -8.30 -3.26
CA VAL A 61 11.34 -8.10 -1.85
C VAL A 61 10.23 -9.10 -1.52
N ASP A 62 10.47 -9.97 -0.56
CA ASP A 62 9.47 -10.93 -0.07
C ASP A 62 8.44 -10.24 0.84
N LEU A 63 7.19 -10.17 0.39
CA LEU A 63 6.06 -9.62 1.13
C LEU A 63 5.25 -10.70 1.88
N SER A 64 5.61 -11.98 1.78
CA SER A 64 4.94 -13.06 2.53
C SER A 64 5.11 -12.90 4.05
N GLN A 65 6.18 -12.24 4.48
CA GLN A 65 6.50 -11.97 5.89
C GLN A 65 5.84 -10.68 6.41
N VAL A 66 5.16 -9.91 5.56
CA VAL A 66 4.46 -8.70 5.98
C VAL A 66 3.34 -9.07 6.94
N LYS A 67 3.27 -8.35 8.08
CA LYS A 67 2.15 -8.43 9.00
C LYS A 67 0.94 -7.70 8.44
N TRP A 68 0.29 -8.28 7.44
CA TRP A 68 -0.85 -7.68 6.74
C TRP A 68 -2.00 -7.28 7.66
N SER A 69 -2.16 -7.94 8.81
CA SER A 69 -3.12 -7.57 9.84
C SER A 69 -2.90 -6.18 10.46
N CYS A 70 -1.70 -5.59 10.34
CA CYS A 70 -1.47 -4.22 10.79
C CYS A 70 -2.01 -3.17 9.81
N TYR A 71 -2.12 -3.51 8.52
CA TYR A 71 -2.56 -2.59 7.45
C TYR A 71 -4.02 -2.84 7.05
N PHE A 72 -4.39 -4.11 6.94
CA PHE A 72 -5.72 -4.59 6.55
C PHE A 72 -6.29 -5.50 7.66
N PRO A 73 -6.56 -4.96 8.87
CA PRO A 73 -6.95 -5.77 10.02
C PRO A 73 -8.29 -6.45 9.81
N TRP A 74 -9.23 -5.80 9.12
CA TRP A 74 -10.52 -6.40 8.80
C TRP A 74 -10.33 -7.62 7.91
N GLU A 75 -9.64 -7.47 6.78
CA GLU A 75 -9.35 -8.51 5.78
C GLU A 75 -8.56 -9.69 6.36
N ASN A 76 -7.78 -9.46 7.41
CA ASN A 76 -7.00 -10.48 8.12
C ASN A 76 -7.70 -11.06 9.36
N THR A 77 -8.91 -10.60 9.69
CA THR A 77 -9.71 -11.16 10.79
C THR A 77 -10.53 -12.37 10.32
N PRO A 78 -10.61 -13.48 11.08
CA PRO A 78 -11.46 -14.63 10.69
C PRO A 78 -12.95 -14.25 10.51
N LEU A 79 -13.61 -14.81 9.49
CA LEU A 79 -15.00 -14.48 9.11
C LEU A 79 -16.00 -14.61 10.26
N LEU A 80 -15.88 -15.68 11.07
CA LEU A 80 -16.75 -15.88 12.24
C LEU A 80 -16.59 -14.75 13.27
N THR A 81 -15.38 -14.25 13.47
CA THR A 81 -15.13 -13.13 14.40
C THR A 81 -15.74 -11.84 13.86
N ARG A 82 -15.64 -11.59 12.55
CA ARG A 82 -16.24 -10.42 11.89
C ARG A 82 -17.76 -10.38 12.04
N TRP A 83 -18.43 -11.52 11.88
CA TRP A 83 -19.90 -11.57 11.90
C TRP A 83 -20.53 -11.43 13.29
N PHE A 84 -19.85 -11.87 14.34
CA PHE A 84 -20.48 -11.96 15.66
C PHE A 84 -19.92 -11.00 16.71
N LYS A 85 -18.72 -10.44 16.52
CA LYS A 85 -17.98 -9.79 17.61
C LYS A 85 -17.40 -8.41 17.30
N LEU A 86 -17.38 -7.99 16.03
CA LEU A 86 -16.64 -6.80 15.61
C LEU A 86 -17.47 -5.90 14.71
N LYS A 87 -17.21 -4.61 14.81
CA LYS A 87 -17.58 -3.63 13.78
C LYS A 87 -16.34 -3.30 12.98
N ARG A 88 -16.49 -3.25 11.65
CA ARG A 88 -15.39 -2.99 10.71
C ARG A 88 -14.67 -1.69 11.04
N GLU A 89 -15.43 -0.62 11.22
CA GLU A 89 -14.94 0.72 11.56
C GLU A 89 -14.05 0.73 12.82
N ASP A 90 -14.43 0.00 13.87
CA ASP A 90 -13.67 -0.05 15.12
C ASP A 90 -12.32 -0.75 14.96
N VAL A 91 -12.28 -1.80 14.13
CA VAL A 91 -11.08 -2.59 13.84
C VAL A 91 -10.10 -1.81 12.96
N GLU A 92 -10.63 -1.15 11.93
CA GLU A 92 -9.83 -0.40 10.97
C GLU A 92 -9.29 0.91 11.56
N ARG A 93 -9.94 1.48 12.59
CA ARG A 93 -9.45 2.70 13.27
C ARG A 93 -8.04 2.57 13.85
N THR A 94 -7.60 1.35 14.18
CA THR A 94 -6.27 1.09 14.74
C THR A 94 -5.22 0.65 13.72
N ARG A 95 -5.57 0.60 12.43
CA ARG A 95 -4.65 0.19 11.38
C ARG A 95 -3.51 1.19 11.22
N LYS A 96 -2.37 0.70 10.73
CA LYS A 96 -1.28 1.54 10.22
C LYS A 96 -1.55 1.87 8.75
N PRO A 97 -1.12 3.05 8.28
CA PRO A 97 -1.15 3.35 6.86
C PRO A 97 -0.15 2.45 6.12
N LEU A 98 -0.51 2.02 4.91
CA LEU A 98 0.40 1.29 4.02
C LEU A 98 0.78 2.24 2.87
N THR A 99 2.00 2.74 2.88
CA THR A 99 2.39 3.84 1.98
C THR A 99 3.42 3.41 0.94
N ILE A 100 3.45 4.11 -0.20
CA ILE A 100 4.43 3.88 -1.27
C ILE A 100 5.87 4.15 -0.80
N ARG A 101 6.07 5.04 0.19
CA ARG A 101 7.35 5.26 0.85
C ARG A 101 7.89 3.97 1.47
N MET A 102 7.03 3.18 2.11
CA MET A 102 7.42 1.91 2.73
C MET A 102 7.94 0.89 1.70
N PHE A 103 7.28 0.82 0.55
CA PHE A 103 7.74 0.01 -0.58
C PHE A 103 9.07 0.52 -1.14
N SER A 104 9.22 1.84 -1.26
CA SER A 104 10.45 2.47 -1.77
C SER A 104 11.66 2.19 -0.87
N GLU A 105 11.49 2.33 0.45
CA GLU A 105 12.53 2.01 1.43
C GLU A 105 12.86 0.51 1.47
N SER A 106 11.84 -0.34 1.36
CA SER A 106 12.03 -1.80 1.32
C SER A 106 12.72 -2.28 0.04
N ALA A 107 12.40 -1.67 -1.11
CA ALA A 107 13.06 -1.94 -2.38
C ALA A 107 14.55 -1.58 -2.34
N LYS A 108 14.91 -0.44 -1.74
CA LYS A 108 16.32 -0.06 -1.52
C LYS A 108 17.06 -1.06 -0.63
N ALA A 109 16.39 -1.58 0.39
CA ALA A 109 16.98 -2.53 1.33
C ALA A 109 16.97 -3.99 0.81
N GLY A 110 16.23 -4.28 -0.26
CA GLY A 110 16.04 -5.64 -0.76
C GLY A 110 15.24 -6.55 0.18
N LYS A 111 14.49 -5.98 1.14
CA LYS A 111 13.63 -6.71 2.08
C LYS A 111 12.59 -5.77 2.69
N TRP A 112 11.48 -6.32 3.16
CA TRP A 112 10.49 -5.55 3.90
C TRP A 112 11.05 -5.04 5.24
N LEU A 113 10.86 -3.75 5.53
CA LEU A 113 11.48 -3.09 6.69
C LEU A 113 10.53 -2.81 7.87
N TYR A 114 9.24 -3.10 7.74
CA TYR A 114 8.22 -2.62 8.67
C TYR A 114 7.47 -3.75 9.39
N ASP A 115 7.13 -3.50 10.65
CA ASP A 115 6.38 -4.41 11.53
C ASP A 115 4.94 -3.94 11.78
#